data_AF-A0A915MHW0-F1
#
_entry.id   AF-A0A915MHW0-F1
#
_cell.length_a   1.000
_cell.length_b   1.000
_cell.length_c   1.000
_cell.angle_alpha   90.00
_cell.angle_beta   90.00
_cell.angle_gamma   90.00
#
_symmetry.space_group_name_H-M   'P 1'
#
loop_
_entity.id
_entity.type
_entity.pdbx_description
1 polymer ?
#
loop_
_entity_poly.entity_id
_entity_poly.type
_entity_poly.pdbx_seq_one_letter_code
_entity_poly.pdbx_strand_id
1 'polypeptide(L)'
;EQLSRRFLTVIANIEFFLNHSLSSICRRLGDNGLKFSEQVFKHTKDKLVIYRSSILTHYIKNKSTQIHSIIEYANYQHLPDDDDVSEFVKELMLCTVFVQSEMASFCSKFIQQVLGDLVKVALEHLFNVLARVDFSSSNHSTQVIVDLTAFEEAFQGFVTTDMSNALKSIRARLMNRLDNGIFKNALLNFRSRMALTLDSLHQCQTNLNDNNEDGGGGTSVGGDNNNNLT
;
A
#
# COMPACT_ATOMS: atom_id res chain seq x y z
N GLU A 1 7.75 7.11 -16.26
CA GLU A 1 8.37 7.93 -15.19
C GLU A 1 7.85 9.38 -15.14
N GLN A 2 7.99 10.19 -16.21
CA GLN A 2 7.54 11.59 -16.19
C GLN A 2 6.05 11.81 -15.85
N LEU A 3 5.17 10.90 -16.29
CA LEU A 3 3.74 10.98 -16.01
C LEU A 3 3.40 10.73 -14.53
N SER A 4 4.03 9.73 -13.91
CA SER A 4 3.86 9.39 -12.48
C SER A 4 4.24 10.58 -11.60
N ARG A 5 5.40 11.19 -11.86
CA ARG A 5 5.86 12.37 -11.15
C ARG A 5 4.92 13.57 -11.28
N ARG A 6 4.30 13.76 -12.45
CA ARG A 6 3.31 14.82 -12.67
C ARG A 6 2.07 14.61 -11.80
N PHE A 7 1.54 13.39 -11.70
CA PHE A 7 0.41 13.10 -10.81
C PHE A 7 0.75 13.41 -9.35
N LEU A 8 1.91 12.95 -8.86
CA LEU A 8 2.34 13.19 -7.49
C LEU A 8 2.55 14.68 -7.19
N THR A 9 3.11 15.42 -8.14
CA THR A 9 3.27 16.89 -8.01
C THR A 9 1.91 17.59 -7.91
N VAL A 10 0.93 17.19 -8.74
CA VAL A 10 -0.42 17.75 -8.68
C VAL A 10 -1.08 17.42 -7.34
N ILE A 11 -0.96 16.18 -6.85
CA ILE A 11 -1.49 15.78 -5.53
C ILE A 11 -0.85 16.62 -4.42
N ALA A 12 0.48 16.76 -4.41
CA ALA A 12 1.20 17.56 -3.43
C ALA A 12 0.77 19.04 -3.45
N ASN A 13 0.57 19.61 -4.64
CA ASN A 13 0.10 20.99 -4.78
C ASN A 13 -1.34 21.17 -4.27
N ILE A 14 -2.24 20.22 -4.55
CA ILE A 14 -3.61 20.26 -4.02
C ILE A 14 -3.57 20.18 -2.49
N GLU A 15 -2.74 19.30 -1.93
CA GLU A 15 -2.56 19.18 -0.48
C GLU A 15 -2.05 20.46 0.15
N PHE A 16 -1.01 21.05 -0.42
CA PHE A 16 -0.50 22.32 0.05
C PHE A 16 -1.59 23.41 0.02
N PHE A 17 -2.33 23.50 -1.08
CA PHE A 17 -3.39 24.50 -1.22
C PHE A 17 -4.52 24.30 -0.22
N LEU A 18 -4.96 23.04 0.00
CA LEU A 18 -5.99 22.70 0.96
C LEU A 18 -5.59 23.03 2.40
N ASN A 19 -4.34 22.77 2.77
CA ASN A 19 -3.87 22.88 4.16
C ASN A 19 -3.38 24.30 4.52
N HIS A 20 -2.89 25.08 3.55
CA HIS A 20 -2.20 26.35 3.85
C HIS A 20 -2.79 27.57 3.15
N SER A 21 -3.38 27.42 1.97
CA SER A 21 -3.74 28.57 1.13
C SER A 21 -5.23 28.87 1.11
N LEU A 22 -6.07 27.84 1.00
CA LEU A 22 -7.50 28.00 0.72
C LEU A 22 -8.23 28.79 1.81
N SER A 23 -7.99 28.48 3.09
CA SER A 23 -8.62 29.16 4.22
C SER A 23 -8.25 30.66 4.26
N SER A 24 -6.98 30.98 4.04
CA SER A 24 -6.47 32.35 4.03
C SER A 24 -7.07 33.16 2.88
N ILE A 25 -7.13 32.59 1.67
CA ILE A 25 -7.73 33.22 0.50
C ILE A 25 -9.21 33.52 0.75
N CYS A 26 -9.98 32.52 1.20
CA CYS A 26 -11.41 32.69 1.44
C CYS A 26 -11.70 33.70 2.56
N ARG A 27 -10.88 33.73 3.62
CA ARG A 27 -10.98 34.76 4.67
C ARG A 27 -10.78 36.16 4.08
N ARG A 28 -9.71 36.37 3.31
CA ARG A 28 -9.45 37.68 2.68
C ARG A 28 -10.57 38.08 1.72
N LEU A 29 -11.15 37.15 0.97
CA LEU A 29 -12.30 37.45 0.12
C LEU A 29 -13.51 37.92 0.95
N GLY A 30 -13.76 37.29 2.09
CA GLY A 30 -14.79 37.72 3.06
C GLY A 30 -14.53 39.13 3.58
N ASP A 31 -13.30 39.40 4.03
CA ASP A 31 -12.88 40.72 4.53
C ASP A 31 -13.04 41.84 3.48
N ASN A 32 -12.97 41.49 2.20
CA ASN A 32 -13.12 42.41 1.06
C ASN A 32 -14.55 42.42 0.47
N GLY A 33 -15.55 41.93 1.22
CA GLY A 33 -16.97 42.11 0.89
C GLY A 33 -17.62 40.94 0.14
N LEU A 34 -16.96 39.79 -0.02
CA LEU A 34 -17.59 38.59 -0.57
C LEU A 34 -18.55 37.97 0.47
N LYS A 35 -19.85 38.18 0.30
CA LYS A 35 -20.91 37.73 1.23
C LYS A 35 -20.99 36.21 1.46
N PHE A 36 -20.52 35.39 0.53
CA PHE A 36 -20.63 33.93 0.56
C PHE A 36 -19.25 33.23 0.62
N SER A 37 -18.25 33.87 1.21
CA SER A 37 -16.88 33.37 1.28
C SER A 37 -16.77 31.97 1.90
N GLU A 38 -17.57 31.65 2.92
CA GLU A 38 -17.63 30.31 3.53
C GLU A 38 -18.19 29.24 2.60
N GLN A 39 -19.22 29.57 1.83
CA GLN A 39 -19.81 28.66 0.84
C GLN A 39 -18.81 28.38 -0.29
N VAL A 40 -18.10 29.42 -0.74
CA VAL A 40 -17.01 29.29 -1.71
C VAL A 40 -15.90 28.40 -1.15
N PHE A 41 -15.47 28.63 0.10
CA PHE A 41 -14.47 27.79 0.78
C PHE A 41 -14.87 26.31 0.75
N LYS A 42 -16.08 26.00 1.23
CA LYS A 42 -16.58 24.62 1.30
C LYS A 42 -16.65 24.00 -0.09
N HIS A 43 -17.25 24.71 -1.05
CA HIS A 43 -17.39 24.21 -2.42
C HIS A 43 -16.03 23.94 -3.08
N THR A 44 -15.08 24.87 -2.97
CA THR A 44 -13.72 24.71 -3.52
C THR A 44 -12.98 23.55 -2.84
N LYS A 45 -13.08 23.43 -1.51
CA LYS A 45 -12.49 22.32 -0.76
C LYS A 45 -13.02 20.99 -1.27
N ASP A 46 -14.34 20.84 -1.38
CA ASP A 46 -14.98 19.60 -1.84
C ASP A 46 -14.53 19.23 -3.26
N LYS A 47 -14.51 20.22 -4.17
CA LYS A 47 -14.05 20.01 -5.55
C LYS A 47 -12.59 19.59 -5.64
N LEU A 48 -11.72 20.21 -4.84
CA LEU A 48 -10.30 19.85 -4.80
C LEU A 48 -10.06 18.45 -4.22
N VAL A 49 -10.81 18.07 -3.19
CA VAL A 49 -10.74 16.71 -2.62
C VAL A 49 -11.16 15.68 -3.66
N ILE A 50 -12.27 15.91 -4.38
CA ILE A 50 -12.71 15.03 -5.48
C ILE A 50 -11.65 14.95 -6.57
N TYR A 51 -11.07 16.09 -6.97
CA TYR A 51 -10.06 16.12 -8.01
C TYR A 51 -8.79 15.38 -7.59
N ARG A 52 -8.31 15.59 -6.35
CA ARG A 52 -7.18 14.84 -5.77
C ARG A 52 -7.42 13.33 -5.81
N SER A 53 -8.60 12.88 -5.38
CA SER A 53 -8.96 11.46 -5.42
C SER A 53 -8.95 10.92 -6.86
N SER A 54 -9.46 11.69 -7.82
CA SER A 54 -9.39 11.31 -9.25
C SER A 54 -7.95 11.17 -9.74
N ILE A 55 -7.06 12.12 -9.41
CA ILE A 55 -5.64 12.04 -9.79
C ILE A 55 -4.96 10.83 -9.14
N LEU A 56 -5.28 10.53 -7.88
CA LEU A 56 -4.76 9.35 -7.18
C LEU A 56 -5.19 8.05 -7.88
N THR A 57 -6.46 7.95 -8.30
CA THR A 57 -6.95 6.80 -9.09
C THR A 57 -6.20 6.65 -10.41
N HIS A 58 -5.90 7.74 -11.11
CA HIS A 58 -5.11 7.69 -12.35
C HIS A 58 -3.66 7.25 -12.09
N TYR A 59 -3.07 7.71 -11.00
CA TYR A 59 -1.73 7.28 -10.58
C TYR A 59 -1.70 5.77 -10.30
N ILE A 60 -2.66 5.26 -9.51
CA ILE A 60 -2.79 3.83 -9.21
C ILE A 60 -2.94 3.04 -10.52
N LYS A 61 -3.88 3.41 -11.38
CA LYS A 61 -4.09 2.74 -12.68
C LYS A 61 -2.82 2.70 -13.54
N ASN A 62 -2.05 3.79 -13.54
CA ASN A 62 -0.76 3.84 -14.24
C ASN A 62 0.29 2.90 -13.63
N LYS A 63 0.31 2.71 -12.32
CA LYS A 63 1.23 1.76 -11.66
C LYS A 63 0.76 0.30 -11.81
N SER A 64 -0.55 0.07 -11.81
CA SER A 64 -1.15 -1.24 -12.04
C SER A 64 -0.72 -1.90 -13.35
N THR A 65 -0.39 -1.13 -14.39
CA THR A 65 0.11 -1.72 -15.65
C THR A 65 1.40 -2.51 -15.46
N GLN A 66 2.33 -2.00 -14.64
CA GLN A 66 3.58 -2.70 -14.32
C GLN A 66 3.31 -3.94 -13.47
N ILE A 67 2.38 -3.83 -12.51
CA ILE A 67 1.93 -4.96 -11.69
C ILE A 67 1.35 -6.09 -12.57
N HIS A 68 0.49 -5.74 -13.53
CA HIS A 68 -0.06 -6.72 -14.46
C HIS A 68 1.05 -7.43 -15.24
N SER A 69 2.01 -6.69 -15.80
CA SER A 69 3.13 -7.29 -16.51
C SER A 69 3.93 -8.26 -15.63
N ILE A 70 4.27 -7.89 -14.40
CA ILE A 70 5.01 -8.77 -13.47
C ILE A 70 4.24 -10.07 -13.22
N ILE A 71 2.94 -9.98 -12.94
CA ILE A 71 2.12 -11.17 -12.65
C ILE A 71 1.85 -12.00 -13.91
N GLU A 72 1.76 -11.40 -15.11
CA GLU A 72 1.62 -12.16 -16.37
C GLU A 72 2.83 -13.06 -16.64
N TYR A 73 4.02 -12.70 -16.13
CA TYR A 73 5.22 -13.55 -16.19
C TYR A 73 5.25 -14.64 -15.12
N ALA A 74 4.26 -14.72 -14.21
CA ALA A 74 4.17 -15.81 -13.25
C ALA A 74 3.96 -17.15 -14.00
N ASN A 75 5.03 -17.95 -14.04
CA ASN A 75 5.07 -19.21 -14.77
C ASN A 75 5.37 -20.36 -13.82
N TYR A 76 4.43 -21.31 -13.73
CA TYR A 76 4.60 -22.51 -12.93
C TYR A 76 5.09 -23.72 -13.75
N GLN A 77 5.27 -23.59 -15.07
CA GLN A 77 5.78 -24.69 -15.91
C GLN A 77 7.28 -24.95 -15.69
N HIS A 78 8.04 -23.92 -15.34
CA HIS A 78 9.46 -24.00 -15.01
C HIS A 78 9.64 -23.50 -13.59
N LEU A 79 9.72 -24.43 -12.64
CA LEU A 79 9.89 -24.12 -11.23
C LEU A 79 11.32 -23.62 -10.97
N PRO A 80 11.54 -22.81 -9.92
CA PRO A 80 12.88 -22.37 -9.53
C PRO A 80 13.80 -23.57 -9.21
N ASP A 81 15.04 -23.53 -9.68
CA ASP A 81 16.02 -24.63 -9.49
C ASP A 81 16.52 -24.76 -8.03
N ASP A 82 16.47 -23.68 -7.25
CA ASP A 82 17.08 -23.55 -5.91
C ASP A 82 16.10 -23.71 -4.74
N ASP A 83 14.91 -24.30 -4.95
CA ASP A 83 13.81 -24.31 -3.97
C ASP A 83 13.62 -22.92 -3.37
N ASP A 84 13.25 -21.94 -4.21
CA ASP A 84 13.09 -20.53 -3.83
C ASP A 84 11.68 -20.03 -4.22
N VAL A 85 11.32 -18.86 -3.71
CA VAL A 85 10.10 -18.14 -4.14
C VAL A 85 10.27 -17.68 -5.58
N SER A 86 9.19 -17.77 -6.36
CA SER A 86 9.16 -17.35 -7.76
C SER A 86 9.50 -15.86 -7.92
N GLU A 87 10.23 -15.53 -8.98
CA GLU A 87 10.74 -14.17 -9.23
C GLU A 87 9.64 -13.12 -9.29
N PHE A 88 8.45 -13.44 -9.79
CA PHE A 88 7.34 -12.48 -9.85
C PHE A 88 6.97 -11.91 -8.47
N VAL A 89 7.10 -12.69 -7.39
CA VAL A 89 6.81 -12.21 -6.01
C VAL A 89 7.88 -11.21 -5.59
N LYS A 90 9.16 -11.53 -5.86
CA LYS A 90 10.30 -10.66 -5.53
C LYS A 90 10.26 -9.35 -6.32
N GLU A 91 9.98 -9.43 -7.62
CA GLU A 91 9.81 -8.26 -8.49
C GLU A 91 8.63 -7.41 -8.05
N LEU A 92 7.52 -8.02 -7.65
CA LEU A 92 6.37 -7.30 -7.13
C LEU A 92 6.74 -6.52 -5.87
N MET A 93 7.46 -7.13 -4.92
CA MET A 93 7.92 -6.45 -3.71
C MET A 93 8.82 -5.25 -4.03
N LEU A 94 9.79 -5.43 -4.93
CA LEU A 94 10.67 -4.34 -5.35
C LEU A 94 9.89 -3.21 -6.04
N CYS A 95 8.91 -3.56 -6.89
CA CYS A 95 8.01 -2.60 -7.52
C CYS A 95 7.22 -1.80 -6.47
N THR A 96 6.68 -2.46 -5.45
CA THR A 96 5.95 -1.81 -4.34
C THR A 96 6.87 -0.87 -3.54
N VAL A 97 8.10 -1.28 -3.20
CA VAL A 97 9.09 -0.43 -2.52
C VAL A 97 9.48 0.78 -3.39
N PHE A 98 9.59 0.59 -4.71
CA PHE A 98 9.83 1.70 -5.62
C PHE A 98 8.67 2.72 -5.62
N VAL A 99 7.42 2.24 -5.66
CA VAL A 99 6.24 3.12 -5.54
C VAL A 99 6.22 3.83 -4.20
N GLN A 100 6.52 3.13 -3.10
CA GLN A 100 6.61 3.70 -1.75
C GLN A 100 7.62 4.85 -1.71
N SER A 101 8.85 4.61 -2.17
CA SER A 101 9.93 5.62 -2.17
C SER A 101 9.62 6.81 -3.08
N GLU A 102 9.04 6.59 -4.25
CA GLU A 102 8.59 7.66 -5.15
C GLU A 102 7.56 8.56 -4.46
N MET A 103 6.59 7.96 -3.76
CA MET A 103 5.51 8.69 -3.07
C MET A 103 5.96 9.40 -1.79
N ALA A 104 6.91 8.83 -1.05
CA ALA A 104 7.36 9.36 0.24
C ALA A 104 7.79 10.82 0.17
N SER A 105 8.35 11.24 -0.97
CA SER A 105 8.82 12.62 -1.19
C SER A 105 7.71 13.63 -1.51
N PHE A 106 6.51 13.16 -1.88
CA PHE A 106 5.42 14.04 -2.36
C PHE A 106 4.17 13.97 -1.50
N CYS A 107 3.78 12.78 -1.07
CA CYS A 107 2.47 12.55 -0.47
C CYS A 107 2.40 11.29 0.40
N SER A 108 3.30 11.22 1.40
CA SER A 108 3.45 10.09 2.34
C SER A 108 2.13 9.58 2.93
N LYS A 109 1.20 10.47 3.26
CA LYS A 109 -0.10 10.12 3.84
C LYS A 109 -1.00 9.24 2.97
N PHE A 110 -0.75 9.15 1.66
CA PHE A 110 -1.53 8.30 0.74
C PHE A 110 -0.85 6.96 0.44
N ILE A 111 0.37 6.73 0.95
CA ILE A 111 1.13 5.52 0.63
C ILE A 111 0.33 4.26 0.98
N GLN A 112 -0.22 4.17 2.19
CA GLN A 112 -0.97 2.97 2.61
C GLN A 112 -2.14 2.64 1.69
N GLN A 113 -2.92 3.67 1.34
CA GLN A 113 -4.05 3.51 0.43
C GLN A 113 -3.57 3.01 -0.94
N VAL A 114 -2.56 3.65 -1.51
CA VAL A 114 -2.06 3.30 -2.85
C VAL A 114 -1.44 1.91 -2.87
N LEU A 115 -0.58 1.57 -1.91
CA LEU A 115 0.04 0.25 -1.87
C LEU A 115 -1.01 -0.83 -1.61
N GLY A 116 -2.01 -0.58 -0.76
CA GLY A 116 -3.16 -1.46 -0.56
C GLY A 116 -3.93 -1.74 -1.85
N ASP A 117 -4.25 -0.68 -2.61
CA ASP A 117 -4.94 -0.82 -3.90
C ASP A 117 -4.09 -1.56 -4.95
N LEU A 118 -2.76 -1.37 -4.95
CA LEU A 118 -1.87 -2.10 -5.85
C LEU A 118 -1.73 -3.59 -5.48
N VAL A 119 -1.63 -3.92 -4.20
CA VAL A 119 -1.61 -5.30 -3.70
C VAL A 119 -2.92 -6.00 -4.04
N LYS A 120 -4.06 -5.31 -3.90
CA LYS A 120 -5.36 -5.82 -4.34
C LYS A 120 -5.36 -6.19 -5.82
N VAL A 121 -4.91 -5.29 -6.68
CA VAL A 121 -4.83 -5.53 -8.13
C VAL A 121 -3.90 -6.70 -8.45
N ALA A 122 -2.74 -6.79 -7.78
CA ALA A 122 -1.79 -7.88 -7.95
C ALA A 122 -2.45 -9.24 -7.62
N LEU A 123 -3.16 -9.30 -6.49
CA LEU A 123 -3.79 -10.53 -6.03
C LEU A 123 -4.96 -10.96 -6.92
N GLU A 124 -5.82 -10.02 -7.34
CA GLU A 124 -6.91 -10.29 -8.30
C GLU A 124 -6.36 -10.86 -9.61
N HIS A 125 -5.25 -10.32 -10.10
CA HIS A 125 -4.60 -10.84 -11.31
C HIS A 125 -3.94 -12.20 -11.08
N LEU A 126 -3.28 -12.40 -9.94
CA LEU A 126 -2.66 -13.67 -9.58
C LEU A 126 -3.69 -14.80 -9.50
N PHE A 127 -4.89 -14.54 -8.99
CA PHE A 127 -5.97 -15.53 -8.99
C PHE A 127 -6.39 -15.95 -10.39
N ASN A 128 -6.38 -15.04 -11.37
CA ASN A 128 -6.65 -15.37 -12.77
C ASN A 128 -5.56 -16.25 -13.37
N VAL A 129 -4.28 -16.04 -12.99
CA VAL A 129 -3.17 -16.91 -13.39
C VAL A 129 -3.33 -18.30 -12.77
N LEU A 130 -3.55 -18.37 -11.46
CA LEU A 130 -3.68 -19.62 -10.72
C LEU A 130 -4.87 -20.46 -11.19
N ALA A 131 -5.94 -19.85 -11.69
CA ALA A 131 -7.08 -20.57 -12.28
C ALA A 131 -6.69 -21.40 -13.52
N ARG A 132 -5.53 -21.13 -14.14
CA ARG A 132 -5.02 -21.82 -15.34
C ARG A 132 -3.89 -22.81 -15.02
N VAL A 133 -3.40 -22.84 -13.77
CA VAL A 133 -2.29 -23.70 -13.36
C VAL A 133 -2.81 -25.11 -13.10
N ASP A 134 -2.09 -26.12 -13.59
CA ASP A 134 -2.35 -27.51 -13.24
C ASP A 134 -1.71 -27.85 -11.88
N PHE A 135 -2.54 -28.29 -10.93
CA PHE A 135 -2.13 -28.68 -9.58
C PHE A 135 -1.95 -30.20 -9.43
N SER A 136 -1.90 -30.95 -10.54
CA SER A 136 -1.73 -32.41 -10.52
C SER A 136 -0.38 -32.83 -9.93
N SER A 137 0.66 -32.00 -10.06
CA SER A 137 2.01 -32.25 -9.55
C SER A 137 2.21 -31.71 -8.13
N SER A 138 2.89 -32.49 -7.29
CA SER A 138 3.27 -32.09 -5.92
C SER A 138 4.25 -30.91 -5.92
N ASN A 139 5.19 -30.86 -6.87
CA ASN A 139 6.14 -29.75 -6.97
C ASN A 139 5.43 -28.43 -7.33
N HIS A 140 4.52 -28.47 -8.30
CA HIS A 140 3.73 -27.29 -8.69
C HIS A 140 2.82 -26.82 -7.54
N SER A 141 2.16 -27.75 -6.87
CA SER A 141 1.33 -27.45 -5.68
C SER A 141 2.15 -26.82 -4.57
N THR A 142 3.35 -27.34 -4.31
CA THR A 142 4.29 -26.81 -3.32
C THR A 142 4.75 -25.40 -3.70
N GLN A 143 5.15 -25.16 -4.95
CA GLN A 143 5.57 -23.83 -5.39
C GLN A 143 4.46 -22.78 -5.24
N VAL A 144 3.22 -23.14 -5.59
CA VAL A 144 2.06 -22.25 -5.40
C VAL A 144 1.85 -21.93 -3.92
N ILE A 145 1.97 -22.93 -3.04
CA ILE A 145 1.88 -22.69 -1.59
C ILE A 145 3.02 -21.78 -1.10
N VAL A 146 4.24 -21.97 -1.60
CA VAL A 146 5.41 -21.13 -1.30
C VAL A 146 5.13 -19.69 -1.71
N ASP A 147 4.77 -19.46 -2.97
CA ASP A 147 4.57 -18.12 -3.53
C ASP A 147 3.40 -17.38 -2.85
N LEU A 148 2.30 -18.08 -2.57
CA LEU A 148 1.15 -17.50 -1.87
C LEU A 148 1.48 -17.16 -0.40
N THR A 149 2.31 -17.98 0.26
CA THR A 149 2.77 -17.69 1.62
C THR A 149 3.73 -16.51 1.65
N ALA A 150 4.70 -16.48 0.73
CA ALA A 150 5.66 -15.38 0.61
C ALA A 150 4.97 -14.05 0.26
N PHE A 151 3.98 -14.07 -0.64
CA PHE A 151 3.15 -12.92 -0.96
C PHE A 151 2.42 -12.39 0.28
N GLU A 152 1.73 -13.26 1.03
CA GLU A 152 0.98 -12.83 2.22
C GLU A 152 1.90 -12.27 3.30
N GLU A 153 3.07 -12.88 3.50
CA GLU A 153 4.08 -12.41 4.44
C GLU A 153 4.65 -11.03 4.04
N ALA A 154 4.98 -10.84 2.77
CA ALA A 154 5.52 -9.58 2.28
C ALA A 154 4.52 -8.43 2.38
N PHE A 155 3.24 -8.69 2.07
CA PHE A 155 2.20 -7.67 1.98
C PHE A 155 1.22 -7.67 3.14
N GLN A 156 1.55 -8.28 4.29
CA GLN A 156 0.63 -8.49 5.41
C GLN A 156 -0.16 -7.25 5.86
N GLY A 157 0.45 -6.05 5.89
CA GLY A 157 -0.25 -4.82 6.28
C GLY A 157 -1.12 -4.18 5.19
N PHE A 158 -1.15 -4.77 4.00
CA PHE A 158 -1.97 -4.34 2.86
C PHE A 158 -3.04 -5.37 2.48
N VAL A 159 -2.85 -6.63 2.90
CA VAL A 159 -3.78 -7.73 2.67
C VAL A 159 -4.99 -7.59 3.61
N THR A 160 -6.19 -7.48 3.03
CA THR A 160 -7.43 -7.48 3.82
C THR A 160 -7.80 -8.86 4.32
N THR A 161 -8.73 -8.94 5.27
CA THR A 161 -9.26 -10.22 5.78
C THR A 161 -9.81 -11.11 4.65
N ASP A 162 -10.53 -10.53 3.69
CA ASP A 162 -11.10 -11.27 2.56
C ASP A 162 -10.01 -11.84 1.65
N MET A 163 -8.96 -11.06 1.39
CA MET A 163 -7.79 -11.51 0.62
C MET A 163 -7.07 -12.65 1.33
N SER A 164 -6.82 -12.52 2.64
CA SER A 164 -6.20 -13.59 3.45
C SER A 164 -7.04 -14.86 3.44
N ASN A 165 -8.37 -14.76 3.54
CA ASN A 165 -9.27 -15.91 3.48
C ASN A 165 -9.22 -16.60 2.11
N ALA A 166 -9.17 -15.84 1.02
CA ALA A 166 -9.02 -16.40 -0.33
C ALA A 166 -7.68 -17.15 -0.50
N LEU A 167 -6.58 -16.54 -0.05
CA LEU A 167 -5.25 -17.16 -0.04
C LEU A 167 -5.23 -18.47 0.77
N LYS A 168 -5.80 -18.45 1.98
CA LYS A 168 -5.93 -19.63 2.85
C LYS A 168 -6.74 -20.73 2.18
N SER A 169 -7.84 -20.39 1.52
CA SER A 169 -8.69 -21.37 0.82
C SER A 169 -7.95 -22.10 -0.29
N ILE A 170 -7.18 -21.37 -1.11
CA ILE A 170 -6.35 -21.97 -2.17
C ILE A 170 -5.28 -22.88 -1.56
N ARG A 171 -4.52 -22.39 -0.58
CA ARG A 171 -3.47 -23.19 0.08
C ARG A 171 -4.04 -24.46 0.73
N ALA A 172 -5.17 -24.37 1.43
CA ALA A 172 -5.81 -25.52 2.08
C ALA A 172 -6.14 -26.66 1.09
N ARG A 173 -6.55 -26.33 -0.14
CA ARG A 173 -6.80 -27.32 -1.20
C ARG A 173 -5.54 -28.04 -1.69
N LEU A 174 -4.37 -27.42 -1.52
CA LEU A 174 -3.08 -27.92 -2.00
C LEU A 174 -2.24 -28.58 -0.88
N MET A 175 -2.60 -28.38 0.39
CA MET A 175 -1.82 -28.81 1.56
C MET A 175 -1.48 -30.29 1.57
N ASN A 176 -2.35 -31.16 1.05
CA ASN A 176 -2.12 -32.61 1.00
C ASN A 176 -0.99 -33.02 0.03
N ARG A 177 -0.50 -32.09 -0.80
CA ARG A 177 0.56 -32.29 -1.79
C ARG A 177 1.84 -31.53 -1.45
N LEU A 178 1.88 -30.88 -0.29
CA LEU A 178 2.98 -30.04 0.15
C LEU A 178 4.21 -30.88 0.50
N ASP A 179 5.34 -30.56 -0.14
CA ASP A 179 6.65 -30.96 0.36
C ASP A 179 7.11 -29.95 1.42
N ASN A 180 7.18 -30.41 2.68
CA ASN A 180 7.56 -29.56 3.81
C ASN A 180 9.03 -29.15 3.81
N GLY A 181 9.92 -29.93 3.18
CA GLY A 181 11.35 -29.62 3.09
C GLY A 181 11.57 -28.44 2.15
N ILE A 182 11.05 -28.57 0.93
CA ILE A 182 11.11 -27.52 -0.11
C ILE A 182 10.45 -26.24 0.41
N PHE A 183 9.24 -26.35 0.98
CA PHE A 183 8.52 -25.20 1.50
C PHE A 183 9.31 -24.41 2.55
N LYS A 184 9.91 -25.11 3.53
CA LYS A 184 10.70 -24.46 4.58
C LYS A 184 11.97 -23.83 4.01
N ASN A 185 12.67 -24.53 3.12
CA ASN A 185 13.88 -24.03 2.50
C ASN A 185 13.61 -22.77 1.69
N ALA A 186 12.57 -22.78 0.85
CA ALA A 186 12.17 -21.64 0.04
C ALA A 186 11.83 -20.40 0.86
N LEU A 187 11.03 -20.55 1.93
CA LEU A 187 10.71 -19.41 2.79
C LEU A 187 11.92 -18.91 3.60
N LEU A 188 12.83 -19.78 4.01
CA LEU A 188 14.08 -19.37 4.67
C LEU A 188 14.98 -18.57 3.71
N ASN A 189 15.18 -19.08 2.49
CA ASN A 189 15.95 -18.41 1.45
C ASN A 189 15.35 -17.05 1.10
N PHE A 190 14.04 -17.01 0.88
CA PHE A 190 13.29 -15.79 0.62
C PHE A 190 13.48 -14.74 1.71
N ARG A 191 13.23 -15.10 2.98
CA ARG A 191 13.40 -14.17 4.11
C ARG A 191 14.82 -13.67 4.23
N SER A 192 15.82 -14.53 4.05
CA SER A 192 17.23 -14.16 4.13
C SER A 192 17.65 -13.23 3.00
N ARG A 193 17.21 -13.50 1.76
CA ARG A 193 17.63 -12.74 0.56
C ARG A 193 16.85 -11.43 0.42
N MET A 194 15.60 -11.39 0.86
CA MET A 194 14.70 -10.25 0.74
C MET A 194 14.50 -9.48 2.05
N ALA A 195 15.34 -9.72 3.07
CA ALA A 195 15.20 -9.15 4.42
C ALA A 195 14.99 -7.63 4.40
N LEU A 196 15.85 -6.88 3.71
CA LEU A 196 15.76 -5.41 3.64
C LEU A 196 14.48 -4.92 2.94
N THR A 197 14.03 -5.65 1.91
CA THR A 197 12.81 -5.33 1.17
C THR A 197 11.58 -5.60 2.04
N LEU A 198 11.56 -6.73 2.77
CA LEU A 198 10.52 -7.05 3.74
C LEU A 198 10.44 -5.99 4.83
N ASP A 199 11.58 -5.62 5.43
CA ASP A 199 11.65 -4.61 6.46
C ASP A 199 11.11 -3.25 5.97
N SER A 200 11.45 -2.83 4.74
CA SER A 200 10.93 -1.59 4.15
C SER A 200 9.40 -1.60 4.00
N LEU A 201 8.83 -2.72 3.56
CA LEU A 201 7.38 -2.87 3.38
C LEU A 201 6.66 -2.94 4.74
N HIS A 202 7.27 -3.56 5.75
CA HIS A 202 6.71 -3.67 7.10
C HIS A 202 6.81 -2.35 7.88
N GLN A 203 7.90 -1.59 7.74
CA GLN A 203 8.02 -0.25 8.36
C GLN A 203 7.00 0.76 7.81
N CYS A 204 6.55 0.58 6.57
CA CYS A 204 5.46 1.39 6.03
C CYS A 204 4.17 1.27 6.85
N GLN A 205 3.99 0.13 7.55
CA GLN A 205 2.80 -0.21 8.30
C GLN A 205 2.82 0.40 9.71
N THR A 206 4.00 0.51 10.33
CA THR A 206 4.15 1.00 11.71
C THR A 206 4.10 2.53 11.79
N ASN A 207 4.74 3.24 10.85
CA ASN A 207 4.87 4.70 10.88
C ASN A 207 3.53 5.47 10.72
N LEU A 208 2.42 4.82 10.40
CA LEU A 208 1.11 5.46 10.25
C LEU A 208 0.22 5.32 11.49
N ASN A 209 0.51 4.39 12.40
CA ASN A 209 -0.20 4.30 13.67
C ASN A 209 0.23 5.43 14.61
N ASP A 210 1.51 5.82 14.59
CA ASP A 210 2.03 6.88 15.46
C ASP A 210 1.59 8.30 15.03
N ASN A 211 1.29 8.51 13.74
CA ASN A 211 0.83 9.81 13.22
C ASN A 211 -0.65 10.12 13.53
N ASN A 212 -1.40 9.16 14.08
CA ASN A 212 -2.80 9.37 14.47
C ASN A 212 -2.97 9.78 15.94
N GLU A 213 -1.91 9.76 16.76
CA GLU A 213 -2.01 10.08 18.20
C GLU A 213 -1.71 11.55 18.55
N ASP A 214 -1.13 12.36 17.64
CA ASP A 214 -0.63 13.71 18.00
C ASP A 214 -1.51 14.89 17.53
N GLY A 215 -2.80 14.63 17.27
CA GLY A 215 -3.77 15.61 16.75
C GLY A 215 -4.78 16.17 17.76
N GLY A 216 -4.55 16.01 19.07
CA GLY A 216 -5.59 16.12 20.10
C GLY A 216 -5.35 17.15 21.22
N GLY A 217 -5.14 18.43 20.88
CA GLY A 217 -5.72 19.57 21.62
C GLY A 217 -5.13 20.02 22.96
N GLY A 218 -4.96 21.35 23.08
CA GLY A 218 -5.42 22.08 24.26
C GLY A 218 -4.36 22.74 25.13
N THR A 219 -4.00 23.97 24.77
CA THR A 219 -3.48 24.98 25.69
C THR A 219 -4.38 25.12 26.93
N SER A 220 -3.80 25.07 28.13
CA SER A 220 -4.34 25.75 29.31
C SER A 220 -3.20 26.41 30.08
N VAL A 221 -3.31 27.73 30.21
CA VAL A 221 -2.44 28.62 30.98
C VAL A 221 -3.05 28.77 32.38
N GLY A 222 -2.21 28.59 33.41
CA GLY A 222 -2.22 29.39 34.63
C GLY A 222 -3.25 29.06 35.72
N GLY A 223 -2.74 28.77 36.93
CA GLY A 223 -3.52 28.79 38.16
C GLY A 223 -2.75 28.21 39.36
N ASP A 224 -1.87 29.02 39.97
CA ASP A 224 -1.32 28.77 41.31
C ASP A 224 -2.42 28.67 42.37
N ASN A 225 -2.33 27.68 43.28
CA ASN A 225 -2.32 27.91 44.73
C ASN A 225 -2.28 26.61 45.56
N ASN A 226 -1.17 26.45 46.29
CA ASN A 226 -1.03 26.16 47.72
C ASN A 226 -1.89 25.12 48.48
N ASN A 227 -1.14 24.38 49.31
CA ASN A 227 -1.48 23.71 50.59
C ASN A 227 -2.36 22.43 50.47
N ASN A 228 -2.07 21.32 51.14
CA ASN A 228 -1.54 21.18 52.50
C ASN A 228 -1.01 19.75 52.76
N LEU A 229 -0.12 19.63 53.75
CA LEU A 229 0.28 18.39 54.41
C LEU A 229 -0.94 17.59 54.91
N THR A 230 -0.93 16.28 54.72
CA THR A 230 -0.85 15.23 55.76
C THR A 230 -0.76 13.86 55.11
#